data_AF-A0A9X4D402-F1
#
_entry.id   AF-A0A9X4D402-F1
#
_cell.length_a   1.000
_cell.length_b   1.000
_cell.length_c   1.000
_cell.angle_alpha   90.00
_cell.angle_beta   90.00
_cell.angle_gamma   90.00
#
_symmetry.space_group_name_H-M   'P 1'
#
loop_
_entity.id
_entity.type
_entity.pdbx_description
1 polymer ?
#
loop_
_entity_poly.entity_id
_entity_poly.type
_entity_poly.pdbx_seq_one_letter_code
_entity_poly.pdbx_strand_id
1 'polypeptide(L)'
;MRDLIKVQTCDLSGKALLWALELVDGPMPAEAGQLQLPLGGQAIDDATGEHLIQKHGIWIDRGYSWPWLACVSGNPLDRQPGDTRAEAAARAVVHHARGETINVPKEMLL
;
A
#
# COMPACT_ATOMS: atom_id res chain seq x y z
N MET A 1 7.42 -12.20 -21.85
CA MET A 1 6.22 -11.51 -21.32
C MET A 1 6.22 -11.74 -19.83
N ARG A 2 5.97 -10.72 -19.02
CA ARG A 2 5.75 -10.93 -17.58
C ARG A 2 4.32 -11.41 -17.40
N ASP A 3 4.13 -12.54 -16.74
CA ASP A 3 2.79 -13.03 -16.41
C ASP A 3 2.19 -12.10 -15.35
N LEU A 4 1.14 -11.37 -15.71
CA LEU A 4 0.41 -10.49 -14.81
C LEU A 4 -0.81 -11.21 -14.26
N ILE A 5 -1.04 -11.08 -12.96
CA ILE A 5 -2.20 -11.62 -12.25
C ILE A 5 -3.04 -10.46 -11.75
N LYS A 6 -4.35 -10.52 -12.00
CA LYS A 6 -5.31 -9.57 -11.45
C LYS A 6 -5.55 -9.88 -9.97
N VAL A 7 -5.24 -8.94 -9.10
CA VAL A 7 -5.36 -9.06 -7.64
C VAL A 7 -6.24 -7.94 -7.11
N GLN A 8 -7.02 -8.22 -6.06
CA GLN A 8 -7.75 -7.20 -5.33
C GLN A 8 -6.77 -6.31 -4.56
N THR A 9 -6.96 -4.99 -4.63
CA THR A 9 -6.08 -4.03 -3.97
C THR A 9 -6.06 -4.23 -2.45
N CYS A 10 -7.19 -4.66 -1.87
CA CYS A 10 -7.30 -4.99 -0.45
C CYS A 10 -6.53 -6.26 -0.03
N ASP A 11 -6.15 -7.11 -0.97
CA ASP A 11 -5.38 -8.34 -0.71
C ASP A 11 -3.86 -8.15 -0.91
N LEU A 12 -3.44 -6.97 -1.40
CA LEU A 12 -2.03 -6.69 -1.62
C LEU A 12 -1.28 -6.61 -0.30
N SER A 13 -0.22 -7.40 -0.17
CA SER A 13 0.68 -7.38 1.00
C SER A 13 2.14 -7.52 0.57
N GLY A 14 3.05 -7.24 1.52
CA GLY A 14 4.49 -7.40 1.33
C GLY A 14 5.03 -6.73 0.06
N LYS A 15 5.78 -7.49 -0.74
CA LYS A 15 6.44 -7.01 -1.96
C LYS A 15 5.44 -6.52 -3.02
N ALA A 16 4.31 -7.20 -3.16
CA ALA A 16 3.27 -6.81 -4.13
C ALA A 16 2.68 -5.43 -3.79
N LEU A 17 2.45 -5.16 -2.50
CA LEU A 17 1.96 -3.87 -2.04
C LEU A 17 3.00 -2.76 -2.23
N LEU A 18 4.26 -3.02 -1.87
CA LEU A 18 5.35 -2.07 -2.10
C LEU A 18 5.53 -1.73 -3.57
N TRP A 19 5.55 -2.75 -4.45
CA TRP A 19 5.63 -2.56 -5.89
C TRP A 19 4.46 -1.70 -6.43
N ALA A 20 3.24 -2.00 -5.98
CA ALA A 20 2.05 -1.25 -6.39
C ALA A 20 2.10 0.20 -5.90
N LEU A 21 2.63 0.42 -4.69
CA LEU A 21 2.81 1.75 -4.12
C LEU A 21 3.87 2.54 -4.90
N GLU A 22 5.03 1.96 -5.21
CA GLU A 22 6.06 2.62 -6.02
C GLU A 22 5.56 2.98 -7.43
N LEU A 23 4.71 2.11 -8.01
CA LEU A 23 4.07 2.37 -9.31
C LEU A 23 3.11 3.57 -9.28
N VAL A 24 2.53 3.89 -8.12
CA VAL A 24 1.55 4.97 -7.95
C VAL A 24 2.23 6.25 -7.48
N ASP A 25 3.07 6.15 -6.46
CA ASP A 25 3.55 7.29 -5.68
C ASP A 25 5.04 7.61 -5.94
N GLY A 26 5.69 6.82 -6.79
CA GLY A 26 7.12 6.89 -7.08
C GLY A 26 7.97 6.16 -6.03
N PRO A 27 9.30 6.14 -6.19
CA PRO A 27 10.20 5.53 -5.20
C PRO A 27 10.03 6.23 -3.85
N MET A 28 9.91 5.44 -2.77
CA MET A 28 9.78 5.97 -1.42
C MET A 28 11.06 6.73 -1.03
N PRO A 29 10.95 7.87 -0.31
CA PRO A 29 12.11 8.64 0.10
C PRO A 29 13.04 7.77 0.95
N ALA A 30 14.32 7.71 0.57
CA ALA A 30 15.34 7.04 1.38
C ALA A 30 15.56 7.85 2.66
N GLU A 31 15.55 7.19 3.82
CA GLU A 31 16.10 7.81 5.01
C GLU A 31 17.55 8.21 4.73
N ALA A 32 17.89 9.47 5.05
CA ALA A 32 19.19 10.04 4.74
C ALA A 32 20.32 9.20 5.34
N GLY A 33 21.08 8.49 4.50
CA GLY A 33 22.22 7.69 4.90
C GLY A 33 22.06 6.17 4.77
N GLN A 34 20.91 5.65 4.31
CA GLN A 34 20.72 4.22 4.07
C GLN A 34 20.68 3.87 2.56
N LEU A 35 21.48 2.87 2.16
CA LEU A 35 21.37 2.21 0.86
C LEU A 35 20.04 1.46 0.81
N GLN A 36 19.09 1.92 -0.01
CA GLN A 36 17.87 1.18 -0.31
C GLN A 36 18.25 -0.11 -1.07
N LEU A 37 18.20 -1.24 -0.38
CA LEU A 37 18.29 -2.54 -1.03
C LEU A 37 16.99 -2.77 -1.83
N PRO A 38 17.09 -3.33 -3.04
CA PRO A 38 15.93 -3.56 -3.88
C PRO A 38 14.98 -4.57 -3.22
N LEU A 39 13.81 -4.09 -2.77
CA LEU A 39 12.56 -4.83 -2.52
C LEU A 39 12.72 -6.21 -1.85
N GLY A 40 13.62 -6.30 -0.88
CA GLY A 40 13.94 -7.52 -0.15
C GLY A 40 12.97 -7.78 1.01
N GLY A 41 11.70 -8.09 0.72
CA GLY A 41 10.77 -8.64 1.72
C GLY A 41 10.34 -7.70 2.85
N GLN A 42 10.58 -6.40 2.73
CA GLN A 42 10.20 -5.43 3.75
C GLN A 42 8.68 -5.23 3.75
N ALA A 43 8.08 -5.33 4.93
CA ALA A 43 6.77 -4.72 5.17
C ALA A 43 6.93 -3.19 5.10
N ILE A 44 5.85 -2.48 4.81
CA ILE A 44 5.83 -1.01 4.89
C ILE A 44 5.99 -0.64 6.35
N ASP A 45 7.06 0.09 6.67
CA ASP A 45 7.32 0.53 8.03
C ASP A 45 6.40 1.69 8.44
N ASP A 46 6.36 1.94 9.74
CA ASP A 46 5.48 2.96 10.31
C ASP A 46 5.84 4.37 9.83
N ALA A 47 7.13 4.65 9.57
CA ALA A 47 7.59 5.94 9.07
C ALA A 47 7.08 6.22 7.65
N THR A 48 7.18 5.24 6.76
CA THR A 48 6.61 5.29 5.40
C THR A 48 5.09 5.41 5.48
N GLY A 49 4.44 4.63 6.35
CA GLY A 49 3.00 4.69 6.57
C GLY A 49 2.53 6.10 6.97
N GLU A 50 3.20 6.72 7.93
CA GLU A 50 2.88 8.08 8.39
C GLU A 50 3.14 9.13 7.31
N HIS A 51 4.23 8.98 6.54
CA HIS A 51 4.48 9.85 5.37
C HIS A 51 3.34 9.79 4.36
N LEU A 52 2.86 8.59 4.01
CA LEU A 52 1.73 8.42 3.08
C LEU A 52 0.45 9.06 3.62
N ILE A 53 0.17 8.87 4.92
CA ILE A 53 -1.00 9.45 5.59
C ILE A 53 -0.99 10.97 5.46
N GLN A 54 0.15 11.60 5.75
CA GLN A 54 0.29 13.05 5.68
C GLN A 54 0.24 13.56 4.23
N LYS A 55 0.94 12.89 3.31
CA LYS A 55 1.04 13.29 1.90
C LYS A 55 -0.31 13.25 1.18
N HIS A 56 -1.10 12.19 1.43
CA HIS A 56 -2.37 11.95 0.73
C HIS A 56 -3.60 12.37 1.55
N GLY A 57 -3.41 12.90 2.77
CA GLY A 57 -4.52 13.30 3.64
C GLY A 57 -5.42 12.11 4.03
N ILE A 58 -4.81 10.95 4.28
CA ILE A 58 -5.53 9.69 4.45
C ILE A 58 -6.34 9.73 5.75
N TRP A 59 -7.64 9.49 5.63
CA TRP A 59 -8.46 9.18 6.78
C TRP A 59 -8.18 7.75 7.25
N ILE A 60 -7.76 7.57 8.50
CA ILE A 60 -7.38 6.26 9.03
C ILE A 60 -7.86 6.06 10.46
N ASP A 61 -8.57 4.96 10.69
CA ASP A 61 -9.20 4.61 11.97
C ASP A 61 -9.07 3.13 12.30
N ARG A 62 -9.32 2.80 13.56
CA ARG A 62 -9.49 1.41 14.01
C ARG A 62 -10.85 0.87 13.52
N GLY A 63 -10.84 -0.29 12.88
CA GLY A 63 -12.05 -1.01 12.51
C GLY A 63 -12.51 -1.99 13.59
N TYR A 64 -13.76 -2.45 13.48
CA TYR A 64 -14.27 -3.53 14.32
C TYR A 64 -13.84 -4.91 13.80
N SER A 65 -14.07 -5.17 12.51
CA SER A 65 -13.72 -6.44 11.84
C SER A 65 -12.27 -6.50 11.35
N TRP A 66 -11.61 -5.33 11.22
CA TRP A 66 -10.23 -5.21 10.78
C TRP A 66 -9.44 -4.27 11.70
N PRO A 67 -8.16 -4.54 12.00
CA PRO A 67 -7.38 -3.71 12.92
C PRO A 67 -7.27 -2.25 12.49
N TRP A 68 -7.16 -2.00 11.18
CA TRP A 68 -7.06 -0.67 10.59
C TRP A 68 -7.87 -0.56 9.31
N LEU A 69 -8.47 0.61 9.11
CA LEU A 69 -9.20 0.99 7.91
C LEU A 69 -8.71 2.37 7.45
N ALA A 70 -8.39 2.50 6.16
CA ALA A 70 -7.87 3.73 5.60
C ALA A 70 -8.58 4.14 4.30
N CYS A 71 -8.73 5.43 4.06
CA CYS A 71 -9.38 5.97 2.86
C CYS A 71 -8.79 7.32 2.47
N VAL A 72 -8.46 7.48 1.19
CA VAL A 72 -7.98 8.77 0.62
C VAL A 72 -9.17 9.65 0.20
N SER A 73 -10.22 9.07 -0.38
CA SER A 73 -11.36 9.83 -0.93
C SER A 73 -12.31 10.41 0.14
N GLY A 74 -12.20 9.95 1.39
CA GLY A 74 -13.16 10.25 2.46
C GLY A 74 -14.47 9.47 2.35
N ASN A 75 -14.68 8.71 1.27
CA ASN A 75 -15.87 7.87 1.10
C ASN A 75 -15.75 6.58 1.93
N PRO A 76 -16.68 6.30 2.86
CA PRO A 76 -16.63 5.10 3.69
C PRO A 76 -16.58 3.77 2.92
N LEU A 77 -17.09 3.75 1.68
CA LEU A 77 -17.11 2.55 0.84
C LEU A 77 -15.76 2.23 0.19
N ASP A 78 -14.86 3.22 0.08
CA ASP A 78 -13.55 3.02 -0.54
C ASP A 78 -12.47 2.60 0.47
N ARG A 79 -12.88 2.35 1.73
CA ARG A 79 -11.95 2.04 2.81
C ARG A 79 -11.21 0.73 2.56
N GLN A 80 -9.90 0.79 2.64
CA GLN A 80 -9.02 -0.35 2.53
C GLN A 80 -8.63 -0.87 3.91
N PRO A 81 -8.78 -2.19 4.16
CA PRO A 81 -8.34 -2.81 5.40
C PRO A 81 -6.83 -3.08 5.40
N GLY A 82 -6.25 -3.18 6.58
CA GLY A 82 -4.88 -3.64 6.79
C GLY A 82 -4.66 -4.18 8.20
N ASP A 83 -3.71 -5.10 8.33
CA ASP A 83 -3.32 -5.63 9.65
C ASP A 83 -2.51 -4.60 10.43
N THR A 84 -1.73 -3.78 9.71
CA THR A 84 -1.03 -2.61 10.26
C THR A 84 -1.59 -1.30 9.72
N ARG A 85 -1.30 -0.21 10.45
CA ARG A 85 -1.68 1.15 10.08
C ARG A 85 -1.05 1.54 8.73
N ALA A 86 0.24 1.22 8.56
CA ALA A 86 1.00 1.48 7.35
C ALA A 86 0.48 0.69 6.14
N GLU A 87 0.13 -0.58 6.34
CA GLU A 87 -0.45 -1.41 5.28
C GLU A 87 -1.80 -0.89 4.80
N ALA A 88 -2.71 -0.55 5.74
CA ALA A 88 -4.00 0.03 5.39
C ALA A 88 -3.83 1.34 4.60
N ALA A 89 -2.94 2.23 5.06
CA ALA A 89 -2.63 3.50 4.38
C ALA A 89 -2.13 3.26 2.95
N ALA A 90 -1.17 2.36 2.76
CA ALA A 90 -0.63 2.06 1.44
C ALA A 90 -1.67 1.46 0.49
N ARG A 91 -2.49 0.51 0.96
CA ARG A 91 -3.60 -0.04 0.17
C ARG A 91 -4.58 1.06 -0.22
N ALA A 92 -4.89 1.99 0.67
CA ALA A 92 -5.78 3.13 0.37
C ALA A 92 -5.23 4.03 -0.74
N VAL A 93 -3.93 4.31 -0.73
CA VAL A 93 -3.25 5.07 -1.81
C VAL A 93 -3.35 4.33 -3.14
N VAL A 94 -3.02 3.04 -3.16
CA VAL A 94 -3.09 2.22 -4.38
C VAL A 94 -4.53 2.13 -4.90
N HIS A 95 -5.50 1.93 -4.00
CA HIS A 95 -6.91 1.83 -4.36
C HIS A 95 -7.42 3.14 -4.95
N HIS A 96 -7.06 4.27 -4.35
CA HIS A 96 -7.47 5.57 -4.87
C HIS A 96 -6.93 5.82 -6.29
N ALA A 97 -5.70 5.37 -6.58
CA ALA A 97 -5.08 5.59 -7.87
C ALA A 97 -5.43 4.55 -8.95
N ARG A 98 -5.71 3.29 -8.55
CA ARG A 98 -5.85 2.15 -9.47
C ARG A 98 -7.19 1.43 -9.39
N GLY A 99 -7.98 1.72 -8.36
CA GLY A 99 -9.28 1.11 -8.10
C GLY A 99 -9.20 -0.22 -7.34
N GLU A 100 -10.30 -0.97 -7.40
CA GLU A 100 -10.49 -2.22 -6.64
C GLU A 100 -9.48 -3.31 -6.98
N THR A 101 -8.96 -3.32 -8.22
CA THR A 101 -8.08 -4.39 -8.69
C THR A 101 -6.89 -3.85 -9.49
N ILE A 102 -5.74 -4.49 -9.34
CA ILE A 102 -4.52 -4.17 -10.08
C ILE A 102 -3.91 -5.44 -10.70
N ASN A 103 -3.25 -5.29 -11.85
CA ASN A 103 -2.48 -6.35 -12.48
C ASN A 103 -1.05 -6.33 -11.93
N VAL A 104 -0.68 -7.36 -11.16
CA VAL A 104 0.61 -7.49 -10.49
C VAL A 104 1.45 -8.57 -11.19
N PRO A 105 2.76 -8.35 -11.43
CA PRO A 105 3.65 -9.42 -11.88
C PRO A 105 3.64 -10.59 -10.90
N LYS A 106 3.47 -11.80 -11.42
CA LYS A 106 3.33 -13.03 -10.62
C LYS A 106 4.49 -13.22 -9.64
N GLU A 107 5.69 -12.80 -10.01
CA GLU A 107 6.90 -12.85 -9.17
C GLU A 107 6.82 -12.01 -7.88
N MET A 108 5.89 -11.06 -7.79
CA MET A 108 5.69 -10.22 -6.60
C MET A 108 4.76 -10.86 -5.57
N LEU A 109 4.04 -11.93 -5.93
CA LEU A 109 3.11 -12.67 -5.07
C LEU A 109 3.77 -13.91 -4.41
N LEU A 110 5.08 -14.08 -4.58
CA LEU A 110 5.87 -15.22 -4.12
C LEU A 110 6.66 -14.92 -2.84
#